data_AF-A0A9E4PK19-F1
#
_entry.id   AF-A0A9E4PK19-F1
#
_cell.length_a   1.000
_cell.length_b   1.000
_cell.length_c   1.000
_cell.angle_alpha   90.00
_cell.angle_beta   90.00
_cell.angle_gamma   90.00
#
_symmetry.space_group_name_H-M   'P 1'
#
loop_
_entity.id
_entity.type
_entity.pdbx_description
1 polymer ?
#
loop_
_entity_poly.entity_id
_entity_poly.type
_entity_poly.pdbx_seq_one_letter_code
_entity_poly.pdbx_strand_id
1 'polypeptide(L)'
;MTLSRSLKIAVLTALALLVLSVSQQTTPTTSAAFNDSDSDGVSDTAEELAGSDPNDPDSFPESIAVELLTAFLGPALPLCSDGIDNDLDGLIDDEDPGCTDSDGDSVSDPTEELLGSDPDDFDSVPEHARFDVFLESFGLPVFLCADFIDNDGDGLLDAEDPGCEPIDSDGDGVDDAAEKRFGSDPADPDSMPEHEAPNPGSCTDGIDNDQNGFTDDADPGCSSPPNDDQANATIVEALPYTDGPTVLKNATFEPDEPRPGCAFSLGNTIWYQYTAAEDSV
;
A
#
# COMPACT_ATOMS: atom_id res chain seq x y z
N MET A 1 11.93 -0.07 -65.54
CA MET A 1 11.51 1.35 -65.61
C MET A 1 11.21 1.79 -64.20
N THR A 2 12.21 2.34 -63.54
CA THR A 2 12.18 2.75 -62.12
C THR A 2 12.25 4.27 -62.12
N LEU A 3 11.12 4.92 -61.84
CA LEU A 3 11.04 6.38 -61.75
C LEU A 3 11.35 6.78 -60.30
N SER A 4 12.61 7.12 -60.07
CA SER A 4 13.05 7.87 -58.90
C SER A 4 12.56 9.31 -59.00
N ARG A 5 11.87 9.81 -57.98
CA ARG A 5 11.59 11.23 -57.79
C ARG A 5 12.07 11.65 -56.41
N SER A 6 13.12 12.47 -56.39
CA SER A 6 13.61 13.16 -55.20
C SER A 6 12.77 14.42 -54.96
N LEU A 7 12.37 14.67 -53.71
CA LEU A 7 11.80 15.94 -53.28
C LEU A 7 12.65 16.51 -52.13
N LYS A 8 13.24 17.69 -52.39
CA LYS A 8 13.93 18.52 -51.39
C LYS A 8 12.88 19.20 -50.51
N ILE A 9 12.94 19.00 -49.20
CA ILE A 9 12.20 19.81 -48.24
C ILE A 9 13.12 20.95 -47.78
N ALA A 10 12.72 22.18 -48.09
CA ALA A 10 13.29 23.38 -47.50
C ALA A 10 12.61 23.64 -46.15
N VAL A 11 13.43 23.79 -45.12
CA VAL A 11 13.04 24.15 -43.76
C VAL A 11 12.44 25.55 -43.75
N LEU A 12 11.27 25.74 -43.13
CA LEU A 12 10.99 26.91 -42.29
C LEU A 12 9.82 26.61 -41.33
N THR A 13 10.18 26.35 -40.07
CA THR A 13 9.55 26.75 -38.80
C THR A 13 8.09 26.38 -38.47
N ALA A 14 8.01 25.60 -37.38
CA ALA A 14 7.10 25.69 -36.23
C ALA A 14 5.85 24.79 -36.19
N LEU A 15 5.77 24.11 -35.04
CA LEU A 15 4.72 23.29 -34.43
C LEU A 15 4.49 21.90 -35.02
N ALA A 16 5.13 20.93 -34.35
CA ALA A 16 4.74 19.53 -34.35
C ALA A 16 3.30 19.38 -33.82
N LEU A 17 2.45 18.73 -34.60
CA LEU A 17 1.15 18.22 -34.17
C LEU A 17 1.00 16.84 -34.79
N LEU A 18 1.56 15.88 -34.07
CA LEU A 18 1.32 14.44 -34.14
C LEU A 18 1.78 13.99 -32.74
N VAL A 19 0.94 13.44 -31.88
CA VAL A 19 0.66 12.01 -31.79
C VAL A 19 -0.23 11.85 -30.54
N LEU A 20 -1.30 11.04 -30.64
CA LEU A 20 -2.12 10.44 -29.58
C LEU A 20 -2.46 11.29 -28.34
N SER A 21 -3.70 11.75 -28.26
CA SER A 21 -4.41 11.93 -26.98
C SER A 21 -5.17 10.64 -26.68
N VAL A 22 -4.41 9.59 -26.39
CA VAL A 22 -4.78 8.69 -25.31
C VAL A 22 -3.83 9.15 -24.23
N SER A 23 -4.34 9.86 -23.22
CA SER A 23 -3.62 9.90 -21.96
C SER A 23 -3.53 8.45 -21.54
N GLN A 24 -2.41 7.81 -21.87
CA GLN A 24 -1.80 6.95 -20.88
C GLN A 24 -1.60 7.92 -19.73
N GLN A 25 -2.50 7.88 -18.76
CA GLN A 25 -2.03 7.94 -17.39
C GLN A 25 -1.03 6.80 -17.36
N THR A 26 0.24 7.13 -17.60
CA THR A 26 1.30 6.21 -17.25
C THR A 26 1.11 6.11 -15.77
N THR A 27 0.51 5.01 -15.32
CA THR A 27 0.52 4.60 -13.92
C THR A 27 1.89 4.98 -13.40
N PRO A 28 1.99 5.84 -12.38
CA PRO A 28 3.28 6.29 -11.88
C PRO A 28 4.17 5.08 -11.67
N THR A 29 5.46 5.31 -11.90
CA THR A 29 6.48 4.35 -11.52
C THR A 29 6.20 3.86 -10.12
N THR A 30 6.22 2.54 -10.01
CA THR A 30 5.93 1.69 -8.86
C THR A 30 6.46 2.25 -7.53
N SER A 31 7.61 2.96 -7.55
CA SER A 31 8.24 3.63 -6.38
C SER A 31 7.34 4.59 -5.59
N ALA A 32 6.21 5.01 -6.16
CA ALA A 32 5.30 5.97 -5.53
C ALA A 32 4.41 5.39 -4.42
N ALA A 33 4.23 4.06 -4.31
CA ALA A 33 3.27 3.42 -3.40
C ALA A 33 3.40 3.83 -1.91
N PHE A 34 4.57 4.36 -1.61
CA PHE A 34 5.13 4.38 -0.28
C PHE A 34 6.09 5.54 -0.05
N ASN A 35 6.38 6.28 -1.11
CA ASN A 35 7.13 7.52 -1.06
C ASN A 35 6.23 8.59 -0.44
N ASP A 36 6.84 9.53 0.27
CA ASP A 36 6.19 10.71 0.85
C ASP A 36 7.14 11.87 0.53
N SER A 37 6.94 12.43 -0.65
CA SER A 37 7.87 13.34 -1.31
C SER A 37 8.01 14.68 -0.59
N ASP A 38 6.97 15.14 0.12
CA ASP A 38 6.98 16.40 0.86
C ASP A 38 6.98 16.24 2.39
N SER A 39 6.91 15.01 2.88
CA SER A 39 7.01 14.63 4.29
C SER A 39 5.86 15.14 5.17
N ASP A 40 4.66 15.22 4.61
CA ASP A 40 3.45 15.65 5.32
C ASP A 40 2.72 14.50 6.06
N GLY A 41 3.10 13.25 5.76
CA GLY A 41 2.55 12.04 6.36
C GLY A 41 1.50 11.31 5.51
N VAL A 42 1.25 11.75 4.29
CA VAL A 42 0.49 11.07 3.24
C VAL A 42 1.48 10.50 2.21
N SER A 43 1.22 9.33 1.63
CA SER A 43 2.10 8.80 0.57
C SER A 43 1.74 9.38 -0.79
N ASP A 44 2.71 9.52 -1.69
CA ASP A 44 2.51 10.03 -3.04
C ASP A 44 1.38 9.28 -3.78
N THR A 45 1.25 7.97 -3.58
CA THR A 45 0.10 7.22 -4.12
C THR A 45 -1.21 7.53 -3.45
N ALA A 46 -1.23 7.72 -2.13
CA ALA A 46 -2.46 8.10 -1.46
C ALA A 46 -2.95 9.47 -1.96
N GLU A 47 -2.04 10.40 -2.17
CA GLU A 47 -2.30 11.72 -2.73
C GLU A 47 -2.77 11.66 -4.18
N GLU A 48 -2.06 10.90 -5.02
CA GLU A 48 -2.47 10.73 -6.42
C GLU A 48 -3.84 10.04 -6.55
N LEU A 49 -4.10 9.00 -5.74
CA LEU A 49 -5.40 8.30 -5.73
C LEU A 49 -6.53 9.24 -5.32
N ALA A 50 -6.24 10.18 -4.41
CA ALA A 50 -7.22 11.08 -3.83
C ALA A 50 -7.27 12.49 -4.46
N GLY A 51 -6.40 12.77 -5.43
CA GLY A 51 -6.38 14.04 -6.17
C GLY A 51 -5.47 15.15 -5.64
N SER A 52 -4.73 14.94 -4.54
CA SER A 52 -3.81 15.95 -3.98
C SER A 52 -2.41 15.96 -4.63
N ASP A 53 -1.62 17.02 -4.41
CA ASP A 53 -0.29 17.20 -5.01
C ASP A 53 0.81 16.59 -4.11
N PRO A 54 1.47 15.51 -4.54
CA PRO A 54 2.49 14.81 -3.74
C PRO A 54 3.78 15.59 -3.49
N ASN A 55 3.84 16.87 -3.84
CA ASN A 55 5.01 17.71 -3.63
C ASN A 55 4.68 19.00 -2.88
N ASP A 56 3.44 19.15 -2.38
CA ASP A 56 2.99 20.31 -1.64
C ASP A 56 2.44 19.90 -0.26
N PRO A 57 3.19 20.11 0.84
CA PRO A 57 2.82 19.61 2.17
C PRO A 57 1.63 20.35 2.81
N ASP A 58 1.01 21.26 2.06
CA ASP A 58 -0.25 21.93 2.40
C ASP A 58 -1.44 21.36 1.59
N SER A 59 -1.20 20.42 0.65
CA SER A 59 -2.19 19.74 -0.22
C SER A 59 -2.45 18.32 0.28
N PHE A 60 -3.61 18.08 0.87
CA PHE A 60 -4.01 16.79 1.43
C PHE A 60 -5.21 16.21 0.67
N PRO A 61 -5.33 14.88 0.56
CA PRO A 61 -6.51 14.19 0.04
C PRO A 61 -7.85 14.72 0.56
N GLU A 62 -8.78 15.03 -0.34
CA GLU A 62 -10.18 15.35 0.03
C GLU A 62 -10.96 14.10 0.44
N SER A 63 -10.73 13.00 -0.26
CA SER A 63 -11.22 11.68 0.13
C SER A 63 -10.03 10.75 0.26
N ILE A 64 -9.81 10.20 1.44
CA ILE A 64 -9.04 8.96 1.48
C ILE A 64 -9.96 7.89 0.92
N ALA A 65 -9.51 7.19 -0.13
CA ALA A 65 -10.13 6.10 -0.90
C ALA A 65 -10.84 4.97 -0.10
N VAL A 66 -10.87 5.09 1.22
CA VAL A 66 -11.29 4.08 2.16
C VAL A 66 -11.99 4.77 3.33
N GLU A 67 -13.21 5.25 3.12
CA GLU A 67 -14.13 5.38 4.25
C GLU A 67 -14.47 4.01 4.87
N LEU A 68 -13.99 2.85 4.37
CA LEU A 68 -14.02 1.58 5.14
C LEU A 68 -13.31 1.72 6.51
N LEU A 69 -12.39 2.67 6.68
CA LEU A 69 -11.81 3.03 7.98
C LEU A 69 -12.82 3.65 8.96
N THR A 70 -13.97 4.15 8.48
CA THR A 70 -15.02 4.75 9.35
C THR A 70 -15.55 3.76 10.39
N ALA A 71 -15.51 2.47 10.08
CA ALA A 71 -15.88 1.40 11.01
C ALA A 71 -14.85 1.19 12.14
N PHE A 72 -13.57 1.53 11.92
CA PHE A 72 -12.47 1.24 12.84
C PHE A 72 -11.89 2.48 13.56
N LEU A 73 -11.84 3.66 12.92
CA LEU A 73 -11.22 4.87 13.48
C LEU A 73 -12.21 5.97 13.92
N GLY A 74 -13.51 5.78 13.72
CA GLY A 74 -14.55 6.79 14.02
C GLY A 74 -15.02 7.50 12.75
N PRO A 75 -15.95 8.48 12.84
CA PRO A 75 -16.48 9.13 11.65
C PRO A 75 -15.32 9.70 10.84
N ALA A 76 -15.32 9.46 9.53
CA ALA A 76 -14.45 10.13 8.60
C ALA A 76 -14.39 11.60 9.00
N LEU A 77 -13.19 12.16 9.06
CA LEU A 77 -13.09 13.62 9.04
C LEU A 77 -13.91 14.02 7.81
N PRO A 78 -14.99 14.80 7.96
CA PRO A 78 -15.91 15.05 6.86
C PRO A 78 -15.26 16.08 5.93
N LEU A 79 -14.13 15.72 5.30
CA LEU A 79 -13.28 16.56 4.46
C LEU A 79 -14.10 17.05 3.27
N CYS A 80 -14.85 16.14 2.64
CA CYS A 80 -15.88 16.45 1.65
C CYS A 80 -17.13 17.22 2.19
N SER A 81 -17.08 17.80 3.39
CA SER A 81 -18.18 18.57 3.98
C SER A 81 -17.70 19.56 5.07
N ASP A 82 -16.43 19.96 5.06
CA ASP A 82 -15.86 20.88 6.04
C ASP A 82 -15.64 22.31 5.51
N GLY A 83 -15.84 22.52 4.20
CA GLY A 83 -15.71 23.80 3.52
C GLY A 83 -14.27 24.28 3.35
N ILE A 84 -13.31 23.37 3.45
CA ILE A 84 -11.89 23.57 3.14
C ILE A 84 -11.61 22.94 1.77
N ASP A 85 -10.65 23.53 1.06
CA ASP A 85 -10.05 23.01 -0.17
C ASP A 85 -8.77 22.32 0.29
N ASN A 86 -8.88 21.05 0.69
CA ASN A 86 -7.82 20.27 1.30
C ASN A 86 -6.77 19.91 0.25
N ASP A 87 -7.15 19.63 -1.00
CA ASP A 87 -6.21 19.26 -2.07
C ASP A 87 -5.66 20.47 -2.86
N LEU A 88 -6.18 21.68 -2.62
CA LEU A 88 -5.75 22.95 -3.21
C LEU A 88 -6.01 23.07 -4.72
N ASP A 89 -6.95 22.29 -5.27
CA ASP A 89 -7.33 22.37 -6.69
C ASP A 89 -8.26 23.56 -7.00
N GLY A 90 -8.85 24.16 -5.95
CA GLY A 90 -9.75 25.30 -6.00
C GLY A 90 -11.24 24.97 -5.96
N LEU A 91 -11.59 23.70 -5.77
CA LEU A 91 -12.94 23.20 -5.49
C LEU A 91 -13.04 22.82 -4.00
N ILE A 92 -14.26 22.57 -3.53
CA ILE A 92 -14.54 22.28 -2.12
C ILE A 92 -15.71 21.29 -2.04
N ASP A 93 -15.67 20.38 -1.07
CA ASP A 93 -16.80 19.52 -0.69
C ASP A 93 -17.51 18.85 -1.89
N ASP A 94 -18.86 18.85 -1.93
CA ASP A 94 -19.70 18.31 -3.02
C ASP A 94 -19.42 18.92 -4.41
N GLU A 95 -18.76 20.08 -4.47
CA GLU A 95 -18.35 20.69 -5.73
C GLU A 95 -17.00 20.16 -6.25
N ASP A 96 -16.30 19.37 -5.43
CA ASP A 96 -15.04 18.72 -5.72
C ASP A 96 -15.23 17.34 -6.39
N PRO A 97 -14.63 17.10 -7.57
CA PRO A 97 -14.61 15.78 -8.20
C PRO A 97 -14.01 14.68 -7.33
N GLY A 98 -13.01 15.00 -6.49
CA GLY A 98 -12.41 14.08 -5.51
C GLY A 98 -13.39 13.61 -4.43
N CYS A 99 -14.52 14.30 -4.27
CA CYS A 99 -15.61 13.95 -3.36
C CYS A 99 -16.81 13.28 -4.04
N THR A 100 -16.73 12.98 -5.33
CA THR A 100 -17.81 12.27 -6.03
C THR A 100 -17.79 10.79 -5.66
N ASP A 101 -18.93 10.28 -5.21
CA ASP A 101 -19.21 8.87 -4.91
C ASP A 101 -20.64 8.59 -5.41
N SER A 102 -20.73 7.96 -6.58
CA SER A 102 -21.97 7.80 -7.35
C SER A 102 -22.87 6.70 -6.81
N ASP A 103 -22.32 5.66 -6.18
CA ASP A 103 -23.07 4.52 -5.66
C ASP A 103 -23.21 4.48 -4.12
N GLY A 104 -22.42 5.30 -3.41
CA GLY A 104 -22.45 5.48 -1.96
C GLY A 104 -21.70 4.40 -1.18
N ASP A 105 -20.78 3.66 -1.79
CA ASP A 105 -19.95 2.65 -1.13
C ASP A 105 -18.77 3.23 -0.35
N SER A 106 -18.60 4.56 -0.48
CA SER A 106 -17.61 5.38 0.22
C SER A 106 -16.16 5.20 -0.28
N VAL A 107 -16.02 4.70 -1.51
CA VAL A 107 -14.88 4.90 -2.41
C VAL A 107 -15.28 6.01 -3.41
N SER A 108 -14.35 6.89 -3.78
CA SER A 108 -14.69 7.98 -4.72
C SER A 108 -14.61 7.50 -6.17
N ASP A 109 -15.49 7.98 -7.05
CA ASP A 109 -15.50 7.63 -8.48
C ASP A 109 -14.10 7.74 -9.13
N PRO A 110 -13.28 8.80 -8.84
CA PRO A 110 -11.93 8.88 -9.39
C PRO A 110 -11.00 7.77 -8.89
N THR A 111 -11.16 7.33 -7.64
CA THR A 111 -10.39 6.21 -7.05
C THR A 111 -10.75 4.91 -7.76
N GLU A 112 -12.04 4.67 -7.95
CA GLU A 112 -12.55 3.46 -8.60
C GLU A 112 -12.11 3.36 -10.06
N GLU A 113 -12.27 4.45 -10.81
CA GLU A 113 -11.79 4.51 -12.20
C GLU A 113 -10.28 4.26 -12.29
N LEU A 114 -9.51 4.77 -11.32
CA LEU A 114 -8.06 4.63 -11.28
C LEU A 114 -7.60 3.22 -10.90
N LEU A 115 -8.35 2.53 -10.03
CA LEU A 115 -7.99 1.22 -9.51
C LEU A 115 -8.73 0.05 -10.17
N GLY A 116 -9.67 0.33 -11.08
CA GLY A 116 -10.27 -0.68 -11.94
C GLY A 116 -11.68 -1.13 -11.57
N SER A 117 -12.28 -0.56 -10.51
CA SER A 117 -13.66 -0.87 -10.11
C SER A 117 -14.70 0.00 -10.84
N ASP A 118 -15.97 -0.40 -10.80
CA ASP A 118 -17.12 0.29 -11.42
C ASP A 118 -17.79 1.29 -10.47
N PRO A 119 -17.70 2.62 -10.72
CA PRO A 119 -18.21 3.66 -9.83
C PRO A 119 -19.74 3.77 -9.73
N ASP A 120 -20.46 2.99 -10.52
CA ASP A 120 -21.92 2.90 -10.46
C ASP A 120 -22.41 1.61 -9.77
N ASP A 121 -21.52 0.76 -9.24
CA ASP A 121 -21.84 -0.55 -8.64
C ASP A 121 -21.27 -0.75 -7.23
N PHE A 122 -22.12 -0.55 -6.23
CA PHE A 122 -21.79 -0.65 -4.80
C PHE A 122 -21.08 -1.94 -4.35
N ASP A 123 -21.25 -3.05 -5.08
CA ASP A 123 -20.59 -4.32 -4.74
C ASP A 123 -19.19 -4.46 -5.39
N SER A 124 -18.80 -3.52 -6.26
CA SER A 124 -17.54 -3.46 -7.00
C SER A 124 -16.59 -2.46 -6.34
N VAL A 125 -15.65 -2.96 -5.54
CA VAL A 125 -14.60 -2.16 -4.89
C VAL A 125 -13.23 -2.47 -5.47
N PRO A 126 -12.25 -1.56 -5.40
CA PRO A 126 -10.92 -1.78 -5.97
C PRO A 126 -10.23 -3.09 -5.58
N GLU A 127 -9.93 -3.96 -6.55
CA GLU A 127 -9.09 -5.16 -6.37
C GLU A 127 -7.66 -4.88 -6.89
N HIS A 128 -6.92 -4.05 -6.18
CA HIS A 128 -5.64 -3.55 -6.69
C HIS A 128 -4.54 -3.58 -5.63
N ALA A 129 -3.33 -4.00 -6.02
CA ALA A 129 -2.17 -4.11 -5.12
C ALA A 129 -1.81 -2.76 -4.46
N ARG A 130 -2.05 -1.65 -5.16
CA ARG A 130 -1.93 -0.27 -4.61
C ARG A 130 -2.90 0.00 -3.47
N PHE A 131 -4.11 -0.52 -3.56
CA PHE A 131 -5.13 -0.38 -2.53
C PHE A 131 -4.80 -1.25 -1.31
N ASP A 132 -4.34 -2.49 -1.54
CA ASP A 132 -3.83 -3.37 -0.48
C ASP A 132 -2.65 -2.73 0.27
N VAL A 133 -1.69 -2.16 -0.47
CA VAL A 133 -0.56 -1.42 0.09
C VAL A 133 -1.02 -0.21 0.91
N PHE A 134 -1.96 0.57 0.40
CA PHE A 134 -2.55 1.71 1.10
C PHE A 134 -3.18 1.28 2.43
N LEU A 135 -3.99 0.22 2.42
CA LEU A 135 -4.63 -0.34 3.62
C LEU A 135 -3.61 -0.90 4.62
N GLU A 136 -2.56 -1.56 4.15
CA GLU A 136 -1.46 -2.06 4.97
C GLU A 136 -0.71 -0.91 5.67
N SER A 137 -0.57 0.25 5.03
CA SER A 137 0.03 1.44 5.65
C SER A 137 -0.75 1.95 6.88
N PHE A 138 -2.06 1.70 6.94
CA PHE A 138 -2.90 1.98 8.11
C PHE A 138 -2.97 0.81 9.11
N GLY A 139 -2.21 -0.26 8.89
CA GLY A 139 -2.19 -1.46 9.72
C GLY A 139 -3.48 -2.27 9.65
N LEU A 140 -4.25 -2.14 8.57
CA LEU A 140 -5.45 -2.94 8.36
C LEU A 140 -5.11 -4.25 7.64
N PRO A 141 -5.53 -5.41 8.16
CA PRO A 141 -5.27 -6.70 7.54
C PRO A 141 -6.32 -7.00 6.45
N VAL A 142 -6.46 -6.11 5.48
CA VAL A 142 -7.31 -6.30 4.30
C VAL A 142 -6.41 -6.72 3.15
N PHE A 143 -6.78 -7.79 2.44
CA PHE A 143 -6.01 -8.39 1.37
C PHE A 143 -6.96 -8.71 0.22
N LEU A 144 -7.36 -7.70 -0.54
CA LEU A 144 -8.31 -7.88 -1.65
C LEU A 144 -7.67 -8.72 -2.76
N CYS A 145 -6.35 -8.61 -2.93
CA CYS A 145 -5.61 -9.44 -3.88
C CYS A 145 -5.27 -10.86 -3.38
N ALA A 146 -5.84 -11.30 -2.24
CA ALA A 146 -5.58 -12.65 -1.71
C ALA A 146 -6.75 -13.25 -0.89
N ASP A 147 -7.99 -12.84 -1.15
CA ASP A 147 -9.17 -13.33 -0.43
C ASP A 147 -10.08 -14.28 -1.25
N PHE A 148 -9.74 -14.54 -2.52
CA PHE A 148 -10.49 -15.37 -3.48
C PHE A 148 -11.86 -14.81 -3.87
N ILE A 149 -12.03 -13.50 -3.80
CA ILE A 149 -13.21 -12.76 -4.26
C ILE A 149 -12.79 -11.86 -5.44
N ASP A 150 -13.70 -11.69 -6.40
CA ASP A 150 -13.59 -10.78 -7.54
C ASP A 150 -14.19 -9.46 -7.05
N ASN A 151 -13.35 -8.64 -6.42
CA ASN A 151 -13.76 -7.44 -5.70
C ASN A 151 -14.11 -6.30 -6.66
N ASP A 152 -13.43 -6.17 -7.80
CA ASP A 152 -13.65 -5.12 -8.80
C ASP A 152 -14.64 -5.52 -9.92
N GLY A 153 -15.09 -6.79 -9.91
CA GLY A 153 -16.12 -7.29 -10.80
C GLY A 153 -15.67 -7.49 -12.24
N ASP A 154 -14.37 -7.48 -12.53
CA ASP A 154 -13.83 -7.65 -13.88
C ASP A 154 -13.84 -9.12 -14.35
N GLY A 155 -14.02 -10.06 -13.42
CA GLY A 155 -14.09 -11.50 -13.66
C GLY A 155 -12.78 -12.26 -13.44
N LEU A 156 -11.74 -11.59 -12.95
CA LEU A 156 -10.48 -12.18 -12.48
C LEU A 156 -10.49 -12.26 -10.95
N LEU A 157 -9.46 -12.90 -10.39
CA LEU A 157 -9.36 -13.16 -8.96
C LEU A 157 -7.90 -13.06 -8.57
N ASP A 158 -7.60 -12.35 -7.49
CA ASP A 158 -6.32 -12.32 -6.80
C ASP A 158 -5.12 -12.23 -7.78
N ALA A 159 -4.16 -13.16 -7.70
CA ALA A 159 -2.98 -13.23 -8.55
C ALA A 159 -3.25 -13.48 -10.05
N GLU A 160 -4.49 -13.80 -10.44
CA GLU A 160 -4.89 -13.81 -11.85
C GLU A 160 -5.36 -12.44 -12.36
N ASP A 161 -5.58 -11.48 -11.45
CA ASP A 161 -5.96 -10.10 -11.72
C ASP A 161 -4.74 -9.20 -12.00
N PRO A 162 -4.70 -8.47 -13.13
CA PRO A 162 -3.65 -7.48 -13.43
C PRO A 162 -3.55 -6.33 -12.42
N GLY A 163 -4.63 -5.95 -11.76
CA GLY A 163 -4.66 -4.99 -10.65
C GLY A 163 -3.89 -5.50 -9.43
N CYS A 164 -3.80 -6.82 -9.28
CA CYS A 164 -3.11 -7.49 -8.18
C CYS A 164 -1.69 -7.96 -8.49
N GLU A 165 -1.12 -7.52 -9.61
CA GLU A 165 0.31 -7.72 -9.88
C GLU A 165 1.13 -7.05 -8.75
N PRO A 166 2.03 -7.79 -8.06
CA PRO A 166 2.86 -7.23 -7.01
C PRO A 166 3.64 -6.03 -7.51
N ILE A 167 3.62 -4.95 -6.74
CA ILE A 167 4.38 -3.73 -7.03
C ILE A 167 5.84 -4.02 -6.69
N ASP A 168 6.73 -3.95 -7.69
CA ASP A 168 8.19 -4.09 -7.55
C ASP A 168 8.82 -2.85 -8.19
N SER A 169 9.31 -1.95 -7.34
CA SER A 169 9.64 -0.57 -7.66
C SER A 169 10.96 -0.37 -8.37
N ASP A 170 11.95 -1.15 -7.98
CA ASP A 170 13.30 -1.11 -8.51
C ASP A 170 13.62 -2.30 -9.44
N GLY A 171 12.71 -3.27 -9.52
CA GLY A 171 12.78 -4.43 -10.41
C GLY A 171 13.78 -5.48 -9.93
N ASP A 172 14.07 -5.53 -8.64
CA ASP A 172 15.05 -6.43 -8.05
C ASP A 172 14.49 -7.85 -7.81
N GLY A 173 13.17 -8.02 -7.93
CA GLY A 173 12.44 -9.28 -7.81
C GLY A 173 11.83 -9.52 -6.42
N VAL A 174 11.86 -8.53 -5.54
CA VAL A 174 11.09 -8.47 -4.30
C VAL A 174 10.03 -7.37 -4.43
N ASP A 175 8.79 -7.63 -4.03
CA ASP A 175 7.74 -6.61 -4.08
C ASP A 175 7.85 -5.61 -2.93
N ASP A 176 7.48 -4.35 -3.18
CA ASP A 176 7.55 -3.22 -2.25
C ASP A 176 6.90 -3.51 -0.90
N ALA A 177 5.79 -4.24 -0.92
CA ALA A 177 5.07 -4.61 0.30
C ALA A 177 5.95 -5.54 1.15
N ALA A 178 6.56 -6.55 0.53
CA ALA A 178 7.56 -7.39 1.18
C ALA A 178 8.79 -6.58 1.63
N GLU A 179 9.30 -5.67 0.83
CA GLU A 179 10.45 -4.83 1.19
C GLU A 179 10.20 -3.97 2.42
N LYS A 180 9.10 -3.22 2.46
CA LYS A 180 8.68 -2.48 3.66
C LYS A 180 8.44 -3.40 4.84
N ARG A 181 7.77 -4.53 4.59
CA ARG A 181 7.47 -5.53 5.60
C ARG A 181 8.73 -6.10 6.21
N PHE A 182 9.82 -6.28 5.46
CA PHE A 182 11.05 -6.88 5.93
C PHE A 182 12.17 -5.89 6.24
N GLY A 183 12.05 -4.63 5.85
CA GLY A 183 12.90 -3.52 6.28
C GLY A 183 13.91 -3.03 5.24
N SER A 184 13.76 -3.41 3.98
CA SER A 184 14.57 -2.88 2.88
C SER A 184 13.94 -1.63 2.23
N ASP A 185 14.63 -1.03 1.27
CA ASP A 185 14.22 0.20 0.60
C ASP A 185 13.64 -0.13 -0.79
N PRO A 186 12.32 0.03 -1.01
CA PRO A 186 11.69 -0.33 -2.28
C PRO A 186 12.20 0.40 -3.52
N ALA A 187 12.93 1.50 -3.35
CA ALA A 187 13.44 2.28 -4.48
C ALA A 187 14.90 1.96 -4.84
N ASP A 188 15.59 1.10 -4.09
CA ASP A 188 17.01 0.80 -4.27
C ASP A 188 17.25 -0.69 -4.59
N PRO A 189 17.59 -1.06 -5.84
CA PRO A 189 17.72 -2.47 -6.25
C PRO A 189 18.94 -3.19 -5.66
N ASP A 190 19.78 -2.46 -4.93
CA ASP A 190 20.86 -3.02 -4.11
C ASP A 190 20.43 -3.20 -2.63
N SER A 191 19.18 -2.87 -2.28
CA SER A 191 18.54 -2.94 -0.96
C SER A 191 17.45 -4.03 -0.93
N MET A 192 17.85 -5.28 -0.80
CA MET A 192 16.90 -6.40 -0.65
C MET A 192 16.68 -6.75 0.82
N PRO A 193 15.55 -7.36 1.21
CA PRO A 193 15.36 -7.82 2.58
C PRO A 193 16.48 -8.74 3.10
N GLU A 194 16.98 -8.43 4.29
CA GLU A 194 17.82 -9.32 5.08
C GLU A 194 16.92 -10.33 5.83
N HIS A 195 16.27 -11.22 5.07
CA HIS A 195 15.27 -12.16 5.59
C HIS A 195 15.15 -13.43 4.72
N GLU A 196 15.07 -14.62 5.34
CA GLU A 196 15.02 -15.93 4.64
C GLU A 196 13.85 -16.11 3.65
N ALA A 197 12.78 -15.32 3.82
CA ALA A 197 11.70 -15.17 2.85
C ALA A 197 11.22 -13.72 2.91
N PRO A 198 11.47 -12.89 1.89
CA PRO A 198 11.46 -13.26 0.48
C PRO A 198 12.85 -13.50 -0.14
N ASN A 199 13.96 -13.31 0.59
CA ASN A 199 15.31 -13.34 0.04
C ASN A 199 16.18 -14.48 0.64
N PRO A 200 16.05 -15.73 0.14
CA PRO A 200 16.72 -16.88 0.75
C PRO A 200 18.24 -16.76 0.80
N GLY A 201 18.81 -16.98 1.99
CA GLY A 201 20.25 -17.02 2.22
C GLY A 201 20.94 -15.68 2.47
N SER A 202 20.23 -14.53 2.41
CA SER A 202 20.77 -13.22 2.81
C SER A 202 21.27 -13.25 4.26
N CYS A 203 20.51 -13.88 5.15
CA CYS A 203 20.86 -14.05 6.56
C CYS A 203 22.15 -14.83 6.87
N THR A 204 22.92 -15.28 5.87
CA THR A 204 24.16 -16.04 6.07
C THR A 204 25.27 -15.74 5.06
N ASP A 205 25.12 -14.75 4.19
CA ASP A 205 26.07 -14.48 3.10
C ASP A 205 27.13 -13.41 3.44
N GLY A 206 26.99 -12.73 4.58
CA GLY A 206 27.90 -11.70 5.07
C GLY A 206 27.76 -10.34 4.39
N ILE A 207 26.66 -10.11 3.68
CA ILE A 207 26.26 -8.83 3.08
C ILE A 207 25.22 -8.19 4.03
N ASP A 208 25.08 -6.87 3.92
CA ASP A 208 24.02 -6.08 4.57
C ASP A 208 23.02 -5.80 3.45
N ASN A 209 22.13 -6.76 3.16
CA ASN A 209 21.28 -6.72 1.98
C ASN A 209 20.25 -5.59 2.06
N ASP A 210 19.74 -5.25 3.25
CA ASP A 210 18.74 -4.19 3.45
C ASP A 210 19.36 -2.83 3.83
N GLN A 211 20.70 -2.76 3.85
CA GLN A 211 21.51 -1.59 4.09
C GLN A 211 21.24 -0.86 5.43
N ASN A 212 20.72 -1.59 6.42
CA ASN A 212 20.38 -1.04 7.72
C ASN A 212 21.59 -0.94 8.69
N GLY A 213 22.75 -1.50 8.29
CA GLY A 213 24.00 -1.51 9.04
C GLY A 213 24.24 -2.76 9.89
N PHE A 214 23.36 -3.76 9.82
CA PHE A 214 23.50 -5.08 10.41
C PHE A 214 23.69 -6.14 9.31
N THR A 215 24.15 -7.34 9.67
CA THR A 215 24.47 -8.41 8.70
C THR A 215 24.18 -9.76 9.32
N ASP A 216 23.59 -10.69 8.57
CA ASP A 216 23.34 -12.08 8.97
C ASP A 216 22.62 -12.18 10.34
N ASP A 217 23.06 -13.10 11.20
CA ASP A 217 22.61 -13.29 12.60
C ASP A 217 22.66 -12.01 13.47
N ALA A 218 23.39 -10.97 13.06
CA ALA A 218 23.40 -9.70 13.78
C ALA A 218 22.25 -8.78 13.37
N ASP A 219 21.59 -9.07 12.24
CA ASP A 219 20.45 -8.35 11.74
C ASP A 219 19.15 -8.74 12.47
N PRO A 220 18.39 -7.76 13.00
CA PRO A 220 17.07 -8.03 13.56
C PRO A 220 16.11 -8.76 12.60
N GLY A 221 16.19 -8.50 11.29
CA GLY A 221 15.43 -9.14 10.22
C GLY A 221 15.68 -10.64 10.09
N CYS A 222 16.86 -11.13 10.50
CA CYS A 222 17.22 -12.55 10.47
C CYS A 222 16.88 -13.32 11.75
N SER A 223 16.31 -12.64 12.74
CA SER A 223 15.99 -13.23 14.04
C SER A 223 14.48 -13.23 14.29
N SER A 224 14.01 -14.26 15.01
CA SER A 224 12.64 -14.27 15.53
C SER A 224 12.44 -13.12 16.52
N PRO A 225 11.23 -12.56 16.62
CA PRO A 225 10.97 -11.39 17.45
C PRO A 225 11.18 -11.71 18.93
N PRO A 226 11.49 -10.72 19.79
CA PRO A 226 11.76 -10.96 21.21
C PRO A 226 10.61 -11.64 21.96
N ASN A 227 9.37 -11.45 21.48
CA ASN A 227 8.15 -12.02 22.03
C ASN A 227 7.58 -13.17 21.17
N ASP A 228 8.43 -13.86 20.42
CA ASP A 228 8.07 -15.07 19.67
C ASP A 228 7.56 -16.19 20.58
N ASP A 229 8.25 -16.42 21.70
CA ASP A 229 7.89 -17.45 22.66
C ASP A 229 6.87 -16.95 23.69
N GLN A 230 5.93 -17.78 24.10
CA GLN A 230 5.00 -17.46 25.20
C GLN A 230 5.74 -17.15 26.51
N ALA A 231 6.88 -17.81 26.73
CA ALA A 231 7.72 -17.58 27.90
C ALA A 231 8.35 -16.18 27.93
N ASN A 232 8.50 -15.54 26.77
CA ASN A 232 9.14 -14.24 26.58
C ASN A 232 8.14 -13.15 26.14
N ALA A 233 6.85 -13.33 26.45
CA ALA A 233 5.80 -12.38 26.12
C ALA A 233 6.13 -10.93 26.53
N THR A 234 5.90 -9.98 25.63
CA THR A 234 6.06 -8.55 25.90
C THR A 234 5.08 -8.09 26.97
N ILE A 235 5.58 -7.47 28.05
CA ILE A 235 4.72 -6.95 29.12
C ILE A 235 4.14 -5.60 28.71
N VAL A 236 2.82 -5.54 28.56
CA VAL A 236 2.08 -4.31 28.32
C VAL A 236 1.76 -3.65 29.66
N GLU A 237 2.49 -2.58 29.99
CA GLU A 237 2.39 -1.90 31.29
C GLU A 237 1.17 -0.98 31.42
N ALA A 238 0.65 -0.46 30.31
CA ALA A 238 -0.49 0.46 30.30
C ALA A 238 -1.26 0.37 28.97
N LEU A 239 -2.56 0.70 29.01
CA LEU A 239 -3.43 0.80 27.84
C LEU A 239 -3.89 2.27 27.65
N PRO A 240 -4.10 2.75 26.40
CA PRO A 240 -3.91 2.02 25.14
C PRO A 240 -2.44 1.71 24.87
N TYR A 241 -2.18 0.54 24.32
CA TYR A 241 -0.87 0.10 23.87
C TYR A 241 -0.98 -0.21 22.39
N THR A 242 -0.02 0.30 21.64
CA THR A 242 0.14 0.01 20.22
C THR A 242 1.55 -0.55 20.10
N ASP A 243 1.65 -1.82 19.74
CA ASP A 243 2.82 -2.29 19.02
C ASP A 243 2.59 -1.93 17.55
N GLY A 244 3.65 -1.63 16.79
CA GLY A 244 3.55 -1.13 15.41
C GLY A 244 2.77 -2.07 14.46
N PRO A 245 2.77 -1.82 13.14
CA PRO A 245 2.18 -2.77 12.19
C PRO A 245 2.80 -4.14 12.47
N THR A 246 1.98 -5.06 12.96
CA THR A 246 2.47 -6.28 13.61
C THR A 246 2.83 -7.27 12.51
N VAL A 247 3.98 -7.04 11.90
CA VAL A 247 4.57 -8.01 11.01
C VAL A 247 5.19 -9.07 11.92
N LEU A 248 4.68 -10.29 11.80
CA LEU A 248 5.22 -11.51 12.42
C LEU A 248 6.58 -11.88 11.78
N LYS A 249 7.48 -10.91 11.58
CA LYS A 249 8.81 -11.07 10.94
C LYS A 249 9.51 -12.23 11.64
N ASN A 250 9.74 -13.33 10.94
CA ASN A 250 10.35 -14.54 11.50
C ASN A 250 9.75 -15.10 12.80
N ALA A 251 8.51 -14.73 13.14
CA ALA A 251 7.83 -15.39 14.23
C ALA A 251 7.67 -16.87 13.89
N THR A 252 7.71 -17.73 14.89
CA THR A 252 7.59 -19.16 14.74
C THR A 252 6.33 -19.66 15.43
N PHE A 253 6.15 -20.97 15.46
CA PHE A 253 5.03 -21.62 16.12
C PHE A 253 5.58 -22.59 17.16
N GLU A 254 5.20 -22.42 18.44
CA GLU A 254 5.57 -23.40 19.47
C GLU A 254 4.49 -24.50 19.61
N PRO A 255 4.87 -25.79 19.73
CA PRO A 255 3.91 -26.89 19.85
C PRO A 255 2.90 -26.80 21.00
N ASP A 256 3.25 -26.07 22.06
CA ASP A 256 2.47 -25.95 23.30
C ASP A 256 1.58 -24.70 23.35
N GLU A 257 1.49 -23.94 22.25
CA GLU A 257 0.69 -22.71 22.21
C GLU A 257 -0.82 -22.99 22.28
N PRO A 258 -1.55 -22.22 23.12
CA PRO A 258 -2.99 -22.36 23.21
C PRO A 258 -3.66 -21.95 21.89
N ARG A 259 -4.39 -22.88 21.30
CA ARG A 259 -5.19 -22.65 20.09
C ARG A 259 -6.47 -21.85 20.42
N PRO A 260 -6.68 -20.68 19.80
CA PRO A 260 -7.94 -19.94 19.93
C PRO A 260 -9.09 -20.81 19.44
N GLY A 261 -10.21 -20.80 20.19
CA GLY A 261 -11.39 -21.59 19.81
C GLY A 261 -12.07 -21.14 18.51
N CYS A 262 -11.72 -19.97 17.99
CA CYS A 262 -12.23 -19.36 16.77
C CYS A 262 -11.26 -19.43 15.57
N ALA A 263 -10.04 -19.98 15.73
CA ALA A 263 -9.05 -20.08 14.65
C ALA A 263 -8.76 -21.55 14.31
N PHE A 264 -8.91 -21.92 13.03
CA PHE A 264 -8.77 -23.31 12.57
C PHE A 264 -7.36 -23.65 12.06
N SER A 265 -6.49 -22.66 11.93
CA SER A 265 -5.05 -22.79 11.71
C SER A 265 -4.34 -21.70 12.50
N LEU A 266 -3.44 -22.06 13.42
CA LEU A 266 -2.47 -21.11 13.95
C LEU A 266 -1.30 -21.07 12.97
N GLY A 267 -0.98 -19.88 12.47
CA GLY A 267 0.30 -19.62 11.81
C GLY A 267 1.38 -19.35 12.86
N ASN A 268 2.30 -18.46 12.53
CA ASN A 268 3.28 -17.93 13.48
C ASN A 268 2.60 -17.02 14.51
N THR A 269 3.21 -16.88 15.69
CA THR A 269 2.60 -16.26 16.86
C THR A 269 3.58 -15.32 17.55
N ILE A 270 3.04 -14.29 18.19
CA ILE A 270 3.79 -13.47 19.15
C ILE A 270 2.93 -13.26 20.39
N TRP A 271 3.58 -13.04 21.52
CA TRP A 271 2.93 -13.04 22.82
C TRP A 271 3.01 -11.69 23.52
N TYR A 272 1.87 -11.26 24.04
CA TYR A 272 1.78 -10.11 24.95
C TYR A 272 1.17 -10.56 26.28
N GLN A 273 1.66 -9.97 27.36
CA GLN A 273 1.12 -10.15 28.70
C GLN A 273 0.71 -8.80 29.25
N TYR A 274 -0.55 -8.66 29.67
CA TYR A 274 -1.02 -7.47 30.37
C TYR A 274 -1.70 -7.87 31.68
N THR A 275 -1.67 -6.96 32.66
CA THR A 275 -2.43 -7.12 33.91
C THR A 275 -3.66 -6.24 33.84
N ALA A 276 -4.86 -6.84 33.84
CA ALA A 276 -6.10 -6.08 33.90
C ALA A 276 -6.20 -5.30 35.23
N ALA A 277 -6.58 -4.03 35.15
CA ALA A 277 -6.72 -3.19 36.35
C ALA A 277 -7.96 -3.56 37.18
N GLU A 278 -9.01 -4.08 36.54
CA GLU A 278 -10.26 -4.53 37.16
C GLU A 278 -10.82 -5.72 36.36
N ASP A 279 -11.50 -6.66 37.02
CA ASP A 279 -12.27 -7.71 36.35
C ASP A 279 -13.53 -7.07 35.71
N SER A 280 -13.69 -7.18 34.39
CA SER A 280 -14.94 -6.77 33.73
C SER A 280 -16.06 -7.76 34.08
N VAL A 281 -17.17 -7.21 34.57
CA VAL A 281 -18.39 -7.93 34.99
C VAL A 281 -19.37 -8.08 33.83
#